data_AF-A0A1C7MWA8-F1
#
_entry.id   AF-A0A1C7MWA8-F1
#
_cell.length_a   1.000
_cell.length_b   1.000
_cell.length_c   1.000
_cell.angle_alpha   90.00
_cell.angle_beta   90.00
_cell.angle_gamma   90.00
#
_symmetry.space_group_name_H-M   'P 1'
#
loop_
_entity.id
_entity.type
_entity.pdbx_description
1 polymer ?
#
loop_
_entity_poly.entity_id
_entity_poly.type
_entity_poly.pdbx_seq_one_letter_code
_entity_poly.pdbx_strand_id
1 'polypeptide(L)'
;MPSILFAFSLSVLLVIHSRRKKSLSVDGATAAFVLGMVTFSSQLWVFTVVLLTFFLSSSKLTKFKANQKRLLEAEYEASSERNAVQVACNGLMGGLAVFWFQLYCEPFSTSCFHQARWSLIFLWAYVGHYACCAGDTWASELGILNKDWPILITRMEKVPPGTNGAVSLLGLTASLAGGALVGFSAALTLYLEQACYGFAWELIVLGSLAGLGGSMV
;
A
#
# COMPACT_ATOMS: atom_id res chain seq x y z
N MET A 1 8.06 22.17 -2.81
CA MET A 1 6.64 21.81 -2.64
C MET A 1 6.12 21.33 -3.99
N PRO A 2 5.54 20.13 -4.10
CA PRO A 2 4.86 19.73 -5.30
C PRO A 2 3.70 20.70 -5.56
N SER A 3 3.62 21.20 -6.79
CA SER A 3 2.54 22.09 -7.18
C SER A 3 1.24 21.30 -7.37
N ILE A 4 0.08 21.96 -7.26
CA ILE A 4 -1.21 21.34 -7.61
C ILE A 4 -1.17 20.83 -9.07
N LEU A 5 -0.44 21.51 -9.95
CA LEU A 5 -0.18 21.05 -11.32
C LEU A 5 0.57 19.72 -11.34
N PHE A 6 1.60 19.55 -10.50
CA PHE A 6 2.31 18.28 -10.36
C PHE A 6 1.36 17.17 -9.88
N ALA A 7 0.59 17.42 -8.81
CA ALA A 7 -0.38 16.46 -8.28
C ALA A 7 -1.41 16.02 -9.32
N PHE A 8 -1.93 16.99 -10.08
CA PHE A 8 -2.87 16.75 -11.17
C PHE A 8 -2.22 15.94 -12.29
N SER A 9 -1.07 16.37 -12.80
CA SER A 9 -0.37 15.68 -13.88
C SER A 9 -0.01 14.24 -13.50
N LEU A 10 0.53 14.03 -12.29
CA LEU A 10 0.88 12.70 -11.81
C LEU A 10 -0.36 11.80 -11.64
N SER A 11 -1.45 12.34 -11.07
CA SER A 11 -2.71 11.60 -10.92
C SER A 11 -3.30 11.18 -12.27
N VAL A 12 -3.36 12.10 -13.24
CA VAL A 12 -3.82 11.79 -14.60
C VAL A 12 -2.94 10.73 -15.25
N LEU A 13 -1.62 10.90 -15.18
CA LEU A 13 -0.67 9.95 -15.79
C LEU A 13 -0.81 8.54 -15.18
N LEU A 14 -0.93 8.42 -13.86
CA LEU A 14 -1.10 7.14 -13.19
C LEU A 14 -2.43 6.48 -13.53
N VAL A 15 -3.53 7.25 -13.57
CA VAL A 15 -4.84 6.72 -13.95
C VAL A 15 -4.83 6.20 -15.38
N ILE A 16 -4.30 6.99 -16.33
CA ILE A 16 -4.16 6.57 -17.73
C ILE A 16 -3.29 5.31 -17.82
N HIS A 17 -2.12 5.31 -17.16
CA HIS A 17 -1.22 4.16 -17.16
C HIS A 17 -1.90 2.91 -16.62
N SER A 18 -2.58 3.02 -15.49
CA SER A 18 -3.23 1.91 -14.79
C SER A 18 -4.44 1.36 -15.54
N ARG A 19 -5.22 2.23 -16.20
CA ARG A 19 -6.31 1.82 -17.11
C ARG A 19 -5.77 1.08 -18.33
N ARG A 20 -4.71 1.59 -18.97
CA ARG A 20 -4.07 0.92 -20.12
C ARG A 20 -3.50 -0.44 -19.74
N LYS A 21 -3.05 -0.60 -18.50
CA LYS A 21 -2.56 -1.88 -17.96
C LYS A 21 -3.66 -2.81 -17.48
N LYS A 22 -4.94 -2.41 -17.49
CA LYS A 22 -6.04 -3.16 -16.88
C LYS A 22 -5.72 -3.51 -15.41
N SER A 23 -5.43 -2.48 -14.62
CA SER A 23 -5.20 -2.59 -13.17
C SER A 23 -6.25 -1.85 -12.35
N LEU A 24 -7.04 -0.98 -12.99
CA LEU A 24 -8.16 -0.26 -12.41
C LEU A 24 -9.36 -0.37 -13.33
N SER A 25 -10.57 -0.46 -12.77
CA SER A 25 -11.83 -0.27 -13.50
C SER A 25 -12.08 1.21 -13.82
N VAL A 26 -13.18 1.55 -14.53
CA VAL A 26 -13.50 2.96 -14.87
C VAL A 26 -13.80 3.77 -13.60
N ASP A 27 -14.64 3.23 -12.73
CA ASP A 27 -14.98 3.82 -11.43
C ASP A 27 -13.76 3.82 -10.48
N GLY A 28 -12.95 2.75 -10.51
CA GLY A 28 -11.69 2.68 -9.76
C GLY A 28 -10.70 3.76 -10.17
N ALA A 29 -10.63 4.11 -11.45
CA ALA A 29 -9.82 5.21 -11.95
C ALA A 29 -10.24 6.58 -11.38
N THR A 30 -11.55 6.84 -11.25
CA THR A 30 -12.05 8.08 -10.63
C THR A 30 -11.69 8.12 -9.15
N ALA A 31 -11.89 7.02 -8.42
CA ALA A 31 -11.50 6.94 -7.01
C ALA A 31 -9.98 7.13 -6.82
N ALA A 32 -9.17 6.49 -7.66
CA ALA A 32 -7.72 6.60 -7.64
C ALA A 32 -7.23 8.01 -7.99
N PHE A 33 -7.93 8.71 -8.90
CA PHE A 33 -7.64 10.11 -9.22
C PHE A 33 -7.83 11.00 -7.99
N VAL A 34 -8.95 10.88 -7.28
CA VAL A 34 -9.23 11.68 -6.07
C VAL A 34 -8.21 11.39 -4.97
N LEU A 35 -7.92 10.11 -4.72
CA LEU A 35 -6.90 9.72 -3.75
C LEU A 35 -5.50 10.24 -4.13
N GLY A 36 -5.16 10.17 -5.41
CA GLY A 36 -3.90 10.69 -5.96
C GLY A 36 -3.79 12.21 -5.78
N MET A 37 -4.86 12.95 -6.07
CA MET A 37 -4.90 14.41 -5.87
C MET A 37 -4.61 14.79 -4.43
N VAL A 38 -5.25 14.12 -3.47
CA VAL A 38 -5.06 14.39 -2.03
C VAL A 38 -3.66 13.98 -1.57
N THR A 39 -3.09 12.90 -2.11
CA THR A 39 -1.78 12.40 -1.69
C THR A 39 -0.63 13.21 -2.29
N PHE A 40 -0.68 13.46 -3.60
CA PHE A 40 0.41 14.08 -4.35
C PHE A 40 0.47 15.61 -4.18
N SER A 41 -0.54 16.21 -3.56
CA SER A 41 -0.52 17.62 -3.14
C SER A 41 0.27 17.86 -1.86
N SER A 42 0.57 16.82 -1.07
CA SER A 42 1.32 16.97 0.17
C SER A 42 2.76 17.42 -0.10
N GLN A 43 3.27 18.28 0.77
CA GLN A 43 4.60 18.85 0.68
C GLN A 43 5.71 17.81 0.87
N LEU A 44 5.46 16.78 1.69
CA LEU A 44 6.40 15.69 1.92
C LEU A 44 6.21 14.59 0.86
N TRP A 45 7.29 14.26 0.18
CA TRP A 45 7.35 13.20 -0.81
C TRP A 45 7.11 11.82 -0.21
N VAL A 46 7.35 11.62 1.09
CA VAL A 46 7.10 10.34 1.77
C VAL A 46 5.71 9.78 1.47
N PHE A 47 4.67 10.62 1.47
CA PHE A 47 3.30 10.19 1.19
C PHE A 47 3.15 9.69 -0.25
N THR A 48 3.68 10.46 -1.20
CA THR A 48 3.70 10.09 -2.62
C THR A 48 4.45 8.79 -2.85
N VAL A 49 5.66 8.67 -2.31
CA VAL A 49 6.55 7.51 -2.51
C VAL A 49 5.94 6.25 -1.88
N VAL A 50 5.37 6.35 -0.68
CA VAL A 50 4.73 5.20 0.00
C VAL A 50 3.53 4.69 -0.80
N LEU A 51 2.61 5.56 -1.23
CA LEU A 51 1.46 5.16 -2.04
C LEU A 51 1.90 4.51 -3.35
N LEU A 52 2.87 5.11 -4.04
CA LEU A 52 3.42 4.55 -5.28
C LEU A 52 4.12 3.20 -5.06
N THR A 53 4.86 3.07 -3.97
CA THR A 53 5.56 1.83 -3.60
C THR A 53 4.55 0.70 -3.43
N PHE A 54 3.51 0.91 -2.61
CA PHE A 54 2.41 -0.04 -2.45
C PHE A 54 1.74 -0.33 -3.80
N PHE A 55 1.22 0.70 -4.47
CA PHE A 55 0.39 0.51 -5.65
C PHE A 55 1.14 -0.18 -6.80
N LEU A 56 2.34 0.27 -7.14
CA LEU A 56 3.10 -0.27 -8.26
C LEU A 56 3.64 -1.67 -7.97
N SER A 57 4.12 -1.93 -6.75
CA SER A 57 4.63 -3.26 -6.40
C SER A 57 3.50 -4.29 -6.35
N SER A 58 2.40 -3.98 -5.68
CA SER A 58 1.22 -4.84 -5.61
C SER A 58 0.61 -5.09 -6.99
N SER A 59 0.49 -4.06 -7.85
CA SER A 59 -0.01 -4.24 -9.22
C SER A 59 0.88 -5.14 -10.08
N LYS A 60 2.20 -5.14 -9.86
CA LYS A 60 3.11 -6.05 -10.54
C LYS A 60 2.90 -7.50 -10.06
N LEU A 61 2.70 -7.70 -8.76
CA LEU A 61 2.45 -9.03 -8.19
C LEU A 61 1.10 -9.60 -8.62
N THR A 62 0.05 -8.78 -8.74
CA THR A 62 -1.25 -9.21 -9.28
C THR A 62 -1.11 -9.85 -10.66
N LYS A 63 -0.25 -9.29 -11.52
CA LYS A 63 -0.01 -9.83 -12.86
C LYS A 63 1.08 -10.91 -12.91
N PHE A 64 1.83 -11.11 -11.82
CA PHE A 64 2.88 -12.13 -11.75
C PHE A 64 2.26 -13.53 -11.81
N LYS A 65 2.71 -14.35 -12.76
CA LYS A 65 2.18 -15.71 -13.01
C LYS A 65 0.66 -15.79 -13.15
N ALA A 66 0.06 -14.77 -13.78
CA ALA A 66 -1.38 -14.68 -14.08
C ALA A 66 -2.01 -15.99 -14.58
N ASN A 67 -1.36 -16.70 -15.51
CA ASN A 67 -1.86 -17.95 -16.07
C ASN A 67 -2.04 -19.06 -15.02
N GLN A 68 -1.16 -19.14 -14.02
CA GLN A 68 -1.28 -20.11 -12.94
C GLN A 68 -2.38 -19.71 -11.96
N LYS A 69 -2.45 -18.42 -11.61
CA LYS A 69 -3.48 -17.89 -10.70
C LYS A 69 -4.88 -18.09 -11.25
N ARG A 70 -5.09 -17.89 -12.55
CA ARG A 70 -6.39 -18.14 -13.21
C ARG A 70 -6.87 -19.59 -13.15
N LEU A 71 -5.97 -20.55 -12.93
CA LEU A 71 -6.34 -21.96 -12.72
C LEU A 71 -6.68 -22.28 -11.25
N LEU A 72 -6.24 -21.43 -10.32
CA LEU A 72 -6.37 -21.61 -8.87
C LEU A 72 -7.46 -20.72 -8.27
N GLU A 73 -7.79 -19.59 -8.90
CA GLU A 73 -8.81 -18.62 -8.47
C GLU A 73 -9.94 -18.53 -9.48
N ALA A 74 -11.16 -18.82 -9.04
CA ALA A 74 -12.35 -18.73 -9.87
C ALA A 74 -12.66 -17.28 -10.33
N GLU A 75 -12.30 -16.29 -9.52
CA GLU A 75 -12.63 -14.87 -9.74
C GLU A 75 -11.42 -14.00 -10.13
N TYR A 76 -10.34 -14.61 -10.63
CA TYR A 76 -9.08 -13.92 -10.96
C TYR A 76 -9.26 -12.66 -11.84
N GLU A 77 -10.11 -12.72 -12.87
CA GLU A 77 -10.29 -11.57 -13.78
C GLU A 77 -10.95 -10.39 -13.05
N ALA A 78 -11.91 -10.66 -12.17
CA ALA A 78 -12.59 -9.65 -11.36
C ALA A 78 -11.67 -9.06 -10.28
N SER A 79 -10.77 -9.87 -9.70
CA SER A 79 -9.78 -9.39 -8.72
C SER A 79 -8.60 -8.63 -9.36
N SER A 80 -8.31 -8.89 -10.65
CA SER A 80 -7.18 -8.29 -11.35
C SER A 80 -7.33 -6.79 -11.68
N GLU A 81 -8.56 -6.30 -11.80
CA GLU A 81 -8.88 -4.88 -12.01
C GLU A 81 -9.51 -4.28 -10.73
N ARG A 82 -8.83 -3.32 -10.10
CA ARG A 82 -9.32 -2.72 -8.85
C ARG A 82 -10.48 -1.76 -9.09
N ASN A 83 -11.61 -2.01 -8.43
CA ASN A 83 -12.79 -1.14 -8.52
C ASN A 83 -12.79 0.00 -7.50
N ALA A 84 -13.77 0.91 -7.57
CA ALA A 84 -13.83 2.06 -6.65
C ALA A 84 -13.92 1.63 -5.18
N VAL A 85 -14.63 0.54 -4.89
CA VAL A 85 -14.76 0.00 -3.53
C VAL A 85 -13.40 -0.48 -3.02
N GLN A 86 -12.66 -1.25 -3.81
CA GLN A 86 -11.33 -1.73 -3.45
C GLN A 86 -10.33 -0.58 -3.29
N VAL A 87 -10.39 0.44 -4.16
CA VAL A 87 -9.57 1.65 -4.01
C VAL A 87 -9.92 2.40 -2.73
N ALA A 88 -11.21 2.51 -2.37
CA ALA A 88 -11.64 3.13 -1.12
C ALA A 88 -11.19 2.31 0.10
N CYS A 89 -11.40 1.00 0.13
CA CYS A 89 -10.98 0.13 1.23
C CYS A 89 -9.47 0.21 1.48
N ASN A 90 -8.66 0.17 0.41
CA ASN A 90 -7.21 0.15 0.52
C ASN A 90 -6.59 1.55 0.59
N GLY A 91 -7.34 2.61 0.29
CA GLY A 91 -6.82 3.96 0.11
C GLY A 91 -7.39 5.01 1.05
N LEU A 92 -8.62 4.84 1.56
CA LEU A 92 -9.34 5.91 2.26
C LEU A 92 -8.65 6.33 3.55
N MET A 93 -8.25 5.39 4.41
CA MET A 93 -7.61 5.73 5.69
C MET A 93 -6.24 6.39 5.49
N GLY A 94 -5.46 5.92 4.51
CA GLY A 94 -4.24 6.60 4.09
C GLY A 94 -4.53 8.02 3.56
N GLY A 95 -5.53 8.16 2.69
CA GLY A 95 -5.98 9.45 2.15
C GLY A 95 -6.41 10.44 3.24
N LEU A 96 -7.16 9.96 4.25
CA LEU A 96 -7.55 10.77 5.40
C LEU A 96 -6.34 11.17 6.26
N ALA A 97 -5.40 10.26 6.50
CA ALA A 97 -4.20 10.55 7.28
C ALA A 97 -3.35 11.67 6.62
N VAL A 98 -3.10 11.59 5.31
CA VAL A 98 -2.35 12.64 4.60
C VAL A 98 -3.17 13.94 4.44
N PHE A 99 -4.49 13.86 4.32
CA PHE A 99 -5.36 15.03 4.31
C PHE A 99 -5.27 15.81 5.63
N TRP A 100 -5.38 15.12 6.76
CA TRP A 100 -5.25 15.75 8.07
C TRP A 100 -3.84 16.25 8.36
N PHE A 101 -2.82 15.53 7.87
CA PHE A 101 -1.44 16.01 7.91
C PHE A 101 -1.28 17.36 7.18
N GLN A 102 -1.82 17.47 5.96
CA GLN A 102 -1.79 18.71 5.18
C GLN A 102 -2.49 19.88 5.88
N LEU A 103 -3.63 19.62 6.54
CA LEU A 103 -4.38 20.68 7.21
C LEU A 103 -3.72 21.16 8.52
N TYR A 104 -3.16 20.25 9.31
CA TYR A 104 -2.73 20.56 10.67
C TYR A 104 -1.21 20.61 10.88
N CYS A 105 -0.41 20.04 9.98
CA CYS A 105 1.03 19.92 10.17
C CYS A 105 1.83 20.78 9.19
N GLU A 106 1.47 20.74 7.90
CA GLU A 106 2.20 21.48 6.86
C GLU A 106 2.25 23.01 7.05
N PRO A 107 1.17 23.71 7.50
CA PRO A 107 1.19 25.16 7.65
C PRO A 107 2.18 25.67 8.70
N PHE A 108 2.59 24.81 9.64
CA PHE A 108 3.40 25.18 10.79
C PHE A 108 4.90 24.92 10.60
N SER A 109 5.33 24.54 9.39
CA SER A 109 6.73 24.33 9.01
C SER A 109 7.51 23.57 10.09
N THR A 110 7.10 22.34 10.38
CA THR A 110 7.88 21.48 11.27
C THR A 110 9.10 20.98 10.51
N SER A 111 10.26 21.59 10.77
CA SER A 111 11.54 21.13 10.22
C SER A 111 11.86 19.68 10.60
N CYS A 112 11.18 19.14 11.62
CA CYS A 112 11.24 17.73 11.96
C CYS A 112 9.87 17.13 12.29
N PHE A 113 9.49 16.04 11.61
CA PHE A 113 8.22 15.33 11.83
C PHE A 113 8.06 14.76 13.25
N HIS A 114 9.17 14.53 13.98
CA HIS A 114 9.18 14.06 15.37
C HIS A 114 8.75 15.14 16.37
N GLN A 115 8.86 16.42 16.02
CA GLN A 115 8.63 17.51 16.98
C GLN A 115 7.14 17.76 17.26
N ALA A 116 6.25 17.40 16.32
CA ALA A 116 4.82 17.50 16.51
C ALA A 116 4.19 16.11 16.65
N ARG A 117 3.50 15.89 17.78
CA ARG A 117 2.81 14.62 18.06
C ARG A 117 1.85 14.22 16.93
N TRP A 118 1.14 15.19 16.35
CA TRP A 118 0.17 14.94 15.28
C TRP A 118 0.83 14.57 13.95
N SER A 119 1.97 15.18 13.58
CA SER A 119 2.69 14.81 12.35
C SER A 119 3.17 13.38 12.41
N LEU A 120 3.69 12.95 13.56
CA LEU A 120 4.13 11.58 13.78
C LEU A 120 2.96 10.60 13.69
N ILE A 121 1.83 10.89 14.35
CA ILE A 121 0.64 10.02 14.33
C ILE A 121 0.12 9.82 12.89
N PHE A 122 -0.07 10.90 12.13
CA PHE A 122 -0.60 10.79 10.77
C PHE A 122 0.38 10.08 9.83
N LEU A 123 1.68 10.35 9.96
CA LEU A 123 2.71 9.66 9.18
C LEU A 123 2.74 8.16 9.49
N TRP A 124 2.74 7.78 10.78
CA TRP A 124 2.76 6.38 11.19
C TRP A 124 1.46 5.66 10.77
N ALA A 125 0.31 6.31 10.91
CA ALA A 125 -0.95 5.79 10.42
C ALA A 125 -0.91 5.55 8.91
N TYR A 126 -0.36 6.48 8.14
CA TYR A 126 -0.22 6.37 6.70
C TYR A 126 0.69 5.21 6.28
N VAL A 127 1.91 5.16 6.84
CA VAL A 127 2.90 4.11 6.53
C VAL A 127 2.39 2.75 6.98
N GLY A 128 1.85 2.64 8.20
CA GLY A 128 1.28 1.41 8.73
C GLY A 128 0.09 0.92 7.92
N HIS A 129 -0.81 1.82 7.50
CA HIS A 129 -1.95 1.48 6.64
C HIS A 129 -1.51 0.89 5.31
N TYR A 130 -0.64 1.58 4.56
CA TYR A 130 -0.18 1.06 3.27
C TYR A 130 0.74 -0.15 3.39
N ALA A 131 1.48 -0.29 4.49
CA ALA A 131 2.24 -1.50 4.77
C ALA A 131 1.32 -2.69 5.05
N CYS A 132 0.23 -2.50 5.79
CA CYS A 132 -0.82 -3.49 6.01
C CYS A 132 -1.47 -3.91 4.68
N CYS A 133 -1.91 -2.95 3.86
CA CYS A 133 -2.46 -3.25 2.53
C CYS A 133 -1.44 -3.95 1.61
N ALA A 134 -0.17 -3.56 1.68
CA ALA A 134 0.90 -4.23 0.94
C ALA A 134 1.08 -5.67 1.42
N GLY A 135 1.09 -5.90 2.74
CA GLY A 135 1.20 -7.23 3.33
C GLY A 135 0.08 -8.16 2.88
N ASP A 136 -1.17 -7.72 3.00
CA ASP A 136 -2.36 -8.44 2.53
C ASP A 136 -2.28 -8.79 1.03
N THR A 137 -1.95 -7.80 0.19
CA THR A 137 -1.85 -8.04 -1.25
C THR A 137 -0.69 -8.96 -1.60
N TRP A 138 0.49 -8.78 -1.00
CA TRP A 138 1.65 -9.63 -1.32
C TRP A 138 1.42 -11.07 -0.83
N ALA A 139 0.77 -11.23 0.32
CA ALA A 139 0.45 -12.53 0.90
C ALA A 139 -0.52 -13.31 0.01
N SER A 140 -1.61 -12.70 -0.45
CA SER A 140 -2.58 -13.34 -1.34
C SER A 140 -1.94 -13.66 -2.70
N GLU A 141 -1.24 -12.70 -3.29
CA GLU A 141 -0.71 -12.81 -4.65
C GLU A 141 0.48 -13.77 -4.78
N LEU A 142 1.30 -13.94 -3.74
CA LEU A 142 2.41 -14.90 -3.73
C LEU A 142 2.06 -16.17 -2.97
N GLY A 143 1.25 -16.08 -1.92
CA GLY A 143 0.89 -17.21 -1.07
C GLY A 143 0.07 -18.27 -1.78
N ILE A 144 -0.72 -17.91 -2.79
CA ILE A 144 -1.44 -18.89 -3.62
C ILE A 144 -0.51 -19.80 -4.43
N LEU A 145 0.71 -19.34 -4.71
CA LEU A 145 1.73 -20.08 -5.43
C LEU A 145 2.56 -21.00 -4.52
N ASN A 146 2.21 -21.08 -3.23
CA ASN A 146 2.89 -21.95 -2.29
C ASN A 146 2.68 -23.43 -2.68
N LYS A 147 3.74 -24.24 -2.52
CA LYS A 147 3.67 -25.67 -2.87
C LYS A 147 2.85 -26.48 -1.86
N ASP A 148 2.97 -26.11 -0.58
CA ASP A 148 2.24 -26.76 0.50
C ASP A 148 0.86 -26.14 0.68
N TRP A 149 -0.08 -26.96 1.18
CA TRP A 149 -1.44 -26.51 1.46
C TRP A 149 -1.43 -25.42 2.55
N PRO A 150 -2.09 -24.27 2.31
CA PRO A 150 -2.23 -23.24 3.33
C PRO A 150 -3.09 -23.71 4.50
N ILE A 151 -2.95 -23.03 5.64
CA ILE A 151 -3.68 -23.33 6.87
C ILE A 151 -4.72 -22.22 7.10
N LEU A 152 -5.97 -22.62 7.31
CA LEU A 152 -7.03 -21.70 7.72
C LEU A 152 -6.89 -21.41 9.23
N ILE A 153 -6.51 -20.18 9.61
CA ILE A 153 -6.17 -19.82 11.00
C ILE A 153 -7.34 -20.07 11.97
N THR A 154 -8.58 -19.87 11.51
CA THR A 154 -9.78 -20.02 12.36
C THR A 154 -10.08 -21.46 12.76
N ARG A 155 -9.68 -22.45 11.94
CA ARG A 155 -9.90 -23.88 12.19
C ARG A 155 -8.61 -24.66 12.43
N MET A 156 -7.45 -24.06 12.15
CA MET A 156 -6.14 -24.71 12.15
C MET A 156 -6.07 -25.94 11.23
N GLU A 157 -6.81 -25.90 10.12
CA GLU A 157 -6.91 -26.99 9.14
C GLU A 157 -6.23 -26.63 7.83
N LYS A 158 -5.66 -27.64 7.15
CA LYS A 158 -5.10 -27.47 5.80
C LYS A 158 -6.24 -27.37 4.79
N VAL A 159 -6.23 -26.33 3.98
CA VAL A 159 -7.25 -26.07 2.95
C VAL A 159 -6.61 -25.93 1.57
N PRO A 160 -7.37 -26.12 0.47
CA PRO A 160 -6.83 -25.94 -0.88
C PRO A 160 -6.27 -24.52 -1.11
N PRO A 161 -5.22 -24.35 -1.93
CA PRO A 161 -4.77 -23.03 -2.37
C PRO A 161 -5.90 -22.23 -3.01
N GLY A 162 -5.94 -20.91 -2.76
CA GLY A 162 -7.03 -20.03 -3.20
C GLY A 162 -8.21 -19.96 -2.22
N THR A 163 -8.17 -20.67 -1.08
CA THR A 163 -9.16 -20.51 -0.02
C THR A 163 -8.97 -19.17 0.71
N ASN A 164 -10.00 -18.33 0.71
CA ASN A 164 -9.98 -17.04 1.41
C ASN A 164 -9.73 -17.22 2.92
N GLY A 165 -8.84 -16.38 3.48
CA GLY A 165 -8.45 -16.40 4.89
C GLY A 165 -7.42 -17.49 5.27
N ALA A 166 -6.95 -18.28 4.31
CA ALA A 166 -5.90 -19.27 4.55
C ALA A 166 -4.51 -18.65 4.41
N VAL A 167 -3.60 -18.96 5.34
CA VAL A 167 -2.22 -18.45 5.34
C VAL A 167 -1.22 -19.54 4.96
N SER A 168 -0.20 -19.14 4.21
CA SER A 168 0.92 -20.01 3.83
C SER A 168 2.25 -19.38 4.26
N LEU A 169 3.30 -20.20 4.39
CA LEU A 169 4.64 -19.69 4.74
C LEU A 169 5.15 -18.67 3.70
N LEU A 170 4.93 -18.96 2.42
CA LEU A 170 5.25 -18.03 1.33
C LEU A 170 4.42 -16.73 1.44
N GLY A 171 3.14 -16.84 1.79
CA GLY A 171 2.28 -15.67 2.03
C GLY A 171 2.77 -14.80 3.18
N LEU A 172 3.10 -15.40 4.33
CA LEU A 172 3.60 -14.67 5.51
C LEU A 172 4.96 -14.00 5.26
N THR A 173 5.87 -14.69 4.58
CA THR A 173 7.18 -14.10 4.21
C THR A 173 7.03 -12.99 3.17
N ALA A 174 6.14 -13.16 2.20
CA ALA A 174 5.78 -12.11 1.24
C ALA A 174 5.14 -10.90 1.94
N SER A 175 4.28 -11.15 2.92
CA SER A 175 3.62 -10.12 3.73
C SER A 175 4.62 -9.26 4.50
N LEU A 176 5.54 -9.91 5.20
CA LEU A 176 6.65 -9.26 5.90
C LEU A 176 7.50 -8.42 4.93
N ALA A 177 7.86 -8.99 3.78
CA ALA A 177 8.67 -8.31 2.78
C ALA A 177 7.95 -7.08 2.16
N GLY A 178 6.64 -7.20 1.89
CA GLY A 178 5.82 -6.09 1.37
C GLY A 178 5.71 -4.95 2.36
N GLY A 179 5.43 -5.26 3.63
CA GLY A 179 5.41 -4.28 4.71
C GLY A 179 6.76 -3.61 4.95
N ALA A 180 7.85 -4.41 4.97
CA ALA A 180 9.21 -3.91 5.09
C ALA A 180 9.61 -3.00 3.93
N LEU A 181 9.19 -3.32 2.69
CA LEU A 181 9.45 -2.47 1.53
C LEU A 181 8.78 -1.10 1.67
N VAL A 182 7.53 -1.06 2.14
CA VAL A 182 6.81 0.20 2.39
C VAL A 182 7.47 1.01 3.51
N GLY A 183 7.84 0.37 4.62
CA GLY A 183 8.53 1.03 5.71
C GLY A 183 9.92 1.54 5.30
N PHE A 184 10.65 0.78 4.50
CA PHE A 184 11.96 1.15 3.97
C PHE A 184 11.86 2.33 3.00
N SER A 185 10.89 2.33 2.08
CA SER A 185 10.70 3.45 1.17
C SER A 185 10.37 4.72 1.93
N ALA A 186 9.54 4.64 2.99
CA ALA A 186 9.25 5.76 3.86
C ALA A 186 10.50 6.30 4.56
N ALA A 187 11.28 5.43 5.21
CA ALA A 187 12.50 5.79 5.93
C ALA A 187 13.55 6.42 4.99
N LEU A 188 13.74 5.85 3.80
CA LEU A 188 14.65 6.36 2.78
C LEU A 188 14.20 7.73 2.26
N THR A 189 12.91 7.91 1.97
CA THR A 189 12.42 9.21 1.49
C THR A 189 12.59 10.29 2.54
N LEU A 190 12.24 10.05 3.80
CA LEU A 190 12.43 11.04 4.87
C LEU A 190 13.91 11.38 5.11
N TYR A 191 14.80 10.41 4.98
CA TYR A 191 16.25 10.64 5.03
C TYR A 191 16.72 11.55 3.89
N LEU A 192 16.24 11.31 2.67
CA LEU A 192 16.59 12.14 1.50
C LEU A 192 15.97 13.54 1.56
N GLU A 193 14.77 13.68 2.13
CA GLU A 193 14.10 14.96 2.35
C GLU A 193 14.70 15.77 3.50
N GLN A 194 15.61 15.16 4.29
CA GLN A 194 16.18 15.76 5.50
C GLN A 194 15.08 16.21 6.49
N ALA A 195 13.96 15.48 6.50
CA ALA A 195 12.78 15.83 7.27
C ALA A 195 12.93 15.59 8.78
N CYS A 196 14.08 15.05 9.23
CA CYS A 196 14.59 14.98 10.60
C CYS A 196 16.07 14.50 10.53
N TYR A 197 16.78 14.54 11.66
CA TYR A 197 18.11 13.91 11.76
C TYR A 197 18.00 12.39 11.87
N GLY A 198 18.76 11.66 11.04
CA GLY A 198 18.93 10.21 11.13
C GLY A 198 18.03 9.40 10.20
N PHE A 199 18.28 8.10 10.14
CA PHE A 199 17.50 7.15 9.35
C PHE A 199 16.39 6.54 10.22
N ALA A 200 15.14 6.73 9.83
CA ALA A 200 13.95 6.34 10.59
C ALA A 200 13.68 4.81 10.53
N TRP A 201 14.56 4.01 11.13
CA TRP A 201 14.46 2.55 11.16
C TRP A 201 13.16 2.06 11.81
N GLU A 202 12.56 2.86 12.69
CA GLU A 202 11.26 2.59 13.30
C GLU A 202 10.15 2.38 12.27
N LEU A 203 10.21 3.05 11.11
CA LEU A 203 9.22 2.88 10.04
C LEU A 203 9.34 1.54 9.32
N ILE A 204 10.55 0.97 9.26
CA ILE A 204 10.76 -0.38 8.71
C ILE A 204 10.15 -1.42 9.65
N VAL A 205 10.36 -1.27 10.95
CA VAL A 205 9.77 -2.15 11.97
C VAL A 205 8.24 -2.03 11.96
N LEU A 206 7.72 -0.80 11.97
CA LEU A 206 6.29 -0.52 11.85
C LEU A 206 5.72 -1.17 10.58
N GLY A 207 6.35 -0.95 9.44
CA GLY A 207 5.92 -1.51 8.16
C GLY A 207 5.94 -3.03 8.15
N SER A 208 6.99 -3.64 8.69
CA SER A 208 7.13 -5.11 8.79
C SER A 208 6.02 -5.73 9.65
N LEU A 209 5.75 -5.15 10.81
CA LEU A 209 4.71 -5.63 11.73
C LEU A 209 3.30 -5.39 11.17
N ALA A 210 3.05 -4.22 10.59
CA ALA A 210 1.78 -3.89 9.96
C ALA A 210 1.51 -4.78 8.74
N GLY A 211 2.54 -5.05 7.93
CA GLY A 211 2.47 -6.00 6.81
C GLY A 211 2.04 -7.37 7.27
N LEU A 212 2.80 -7.98 8.20
CA LEU A 212 2.43 -9.27 8.80
C LEU A 212 0.99 -9.26 9.33
N GLY A 213 0.61 -8.21 10.08
CA GLY A 213 -0.74 -8.01 10.59
C GLY A 213 -1.80 -8.04 9.49
N GLY A 214 -1.56 -7.36 8.36
CA GLY A 214 -2.47 -7.31 7.22
C GLY A 214 -2.78 -8.68 6.61
N SER A 215 -1.81 -9.59 6.57
CA SER A 215 -2.04 -10.95 6.05
C SER A 215 -2.80 -11.91 6.98
N MET A 216 -3.12 -11.48 8.20
CA MET A 216 -3.80 -12.30 9.21
C MET A 216 -5.25 -11.86 9.48
N VAL A 217 -5.76 -10.92 8.70
CA VAL A 217 -7.14 -10.40 8.77
C VAL A 217 -8.00 -11.06 7.70
#